data_AF-A0A1H5RM42-F1
#
_entry.id   AF-A0A1H5RM42-F1
#
_cell.length_a   1.000
_cell.length_b   1.000
_cell.length_c   1.000
_cell.angle_alpha   90.00
_cell.angle_beta   90.00
_cell.angle_gamma   90.00
#
_symmetry.space_group_name_H-M   'P 1'
#
loop_
_entity.id
_entity.type
_entity.pdbx_description
1 polymer ?
#
loop_
_entity_poly.entity_id
_entity_poly.type
_entity_poly.pdbx_seq_one_letter_code
_entity_poly.pdbx_strand_id
1 'polypeptide(L)'
;MKKRGFTLLEMIIVMGIIAFIISIATPYFAKSIKKSKAMADVISAKNIAVAIQEAILDGKSIEETNSWSKVQNISFLNNYIENFSSLKPKMNSLYDFYYKYEQNKLYIGAGDENSVITLYPEADIENYK
;
A
#
# COMPACT_ATOMS: atom_id res chain seq x y z
N MET A 1 35.42 34.74 -30.56
CA MET A 1 35.27 34.20 -29.19
C MET A 1 35.45 32.69 -29.25
N LYS A 2 36.50 32.13 -28.63
CA LYS A 2 36.74 30.68 -28.64
C LYS A 2 35.82 30.03 -27.61
N LYS A 3 34.72 29.41 -28.04
CA LYS A 3 33.90 28.59 -27.14
C LYS A 3 34.72 27.35 -26.79
N ARG A 4 35.22 27.28 -25.55
CA ARG A 4 35.77 26.04 -24.99
C ARG A 4 34.58 25.14 -24.71
N GLY A 5 34.33 24.18 -25.60
CA GLY A 5 33.37 23.11 -25.37
C GLY A 5 33.95 22.10 -24.37
N PHE A 6 33.07 21.40 -23.66
CA PHE A 6 33.42 20.23 -22.86
C PHE A 6 34.14 19.18 -23.72
N THR A 7 35.17 18.55 -23.18
CA THR A 7 35.84 17.44 -23.87
C THR A 7 35.02 16.15 -23.73
N LEU A 8 35.10 15.26 -24.72
CA LEU A 8 34.43 13.96 -24.65
C LEU A 8 34.92 13.14 -23.45
N LEU A 9 36.21 13.25 -23.12
CA LEU A 9 36.83 12.53 -22.01
C LEU A 9 36.23 12.94 -20.66
N GLU A 10 36.02 14.25 -20.45
CA GLU A 10 35.38 14.74 -19.23
C GLU A 10 33.97 14.15 -19.07
N MET A 11 33.20 14.03 -20.16
CA MET A 11 31.85 13.45 -20.09
C MET A 11 31.87 11.93 -19.83
N ILE A 12 32.82 11.20 -20.40
CA ILE A 12 32.97 9.75 -20.18
C ILE A 12 33.27 9.44 -18.72
N ILE A 13 34.21 10.17 -18.11
CA ILE A 13 34.58 9.95 -16.70
C ILE A 13 33.40 10.27 -15.79
N VAL A 14 32.68 11.37 -16.04
CA VAL A 14 31.50 11.77 -15.27
C VAL A 14 30.39 10.72 -15.36
N MET A 15 30.06 10.25 -16.57
CA MET A 15 29.06 9.20 -16.75
C MET A 15 29.47 7.88 -16.08
N GLY A 16 30.77 7.56 -16.10
CA GLY A 16 31.31 6.38 -15.41
C GLY A 16 31.11 6.42 -13.89
N ILE A 17 31.39 7.56 -13.24
CA ILE A 17 31.21 7.73 -11.80
C ILE A 17 29.72 7.70 -11.43
N ILE A 18 28.85 8.36 -12.20
CA ILE A 18 27.40 8.35 -11.97
C ILE A 18 26.84 6.92 -12.08
N ALA A 19 27.25 6.16 -13.09
CA ALA A 19 26.82 4.77 -13.28
C ALA A 19 27.21 3.87 -12.09
N PHE A 20 28.42 4.05 -11.56
CA PHE A 20 28.88 3.31 -10.38
C PHE A 20 28.02 3.62 -9.13
N ILE A 21 27.72 4.91 -8.86
CA ILE A 21 26.86 5.30 -7.73
C ILE A 21 25.45 4.76 -7.91
N ILE A 22 24.86 4.86 -9.11
CA ILE A 22 23.52 4.35 -9.40
C ILE A 22 23.45 2.84 -9.20
N SER A 23 24.51 2.10 -9.58
CA SER A 23 24.58 0.64 -9.41
C SER A 23 24.37 0.23 -7.95
N ILE A 24 25.02 0.93 -7.01
CA ILE A 24 24.91 0.65 -5.57
C ILE A 24 23.57 1.17 -5.01
N ALA A 25 23.12 2.34 -5.47
CA ALA A 25 21.94 3.00 -4.91
C ALA A 25 20.60 2.37 -5.33
N THR A 26 20.51 1.85 -6.55
CA THR A 26 19.26 1.31 -7.13
C THR A 26 18.58 0.23 -6.27
N PRO A 27 19.26 -0.85 -5.82
CA PRO A 27 18.61 -1.88 -5.01
C PRO A 27 18.12 -1.34 -3.66
N TYR A 28 18.82 -0.37 -3.08
CA TYR A 28 18.42 0.26 -1.82
C TYR A 28 17.13 1.07 -1.99
N PHE A 29 17.06 1.91 -3.03
CA PHE A 29 15.85 2.68 -3.33
C PHE A 29 14.65 1.79 -3.63
N ALA A 30 14.85 0.70 -4.39
CA ALA A 30 13.78 -0.26 -4.68
C ALA A 30 13.20 -0.89 -3.40
N LYS A 31 14.05 -1.28 -2.44
CA LYS A 31 13.60 -1.82 -1.15
C LYS A 31 12.85 -0.77 -0.32
N SER A 32 13.34 0.47 -0.30
CA SER A 32 12.69 1.56 0.41
C SER A 32 11.29 1.85 -0.15
N ILE A 33 11.14 1.89 -1.48
CA ILE A 33 9.84 2.12 -2.12
C ILE A 33 8.85 1.00 -1.77
N LYS A 34 9.27 -0.27 -1.81
CA LYS A 34 8.43 -1.39 -1.39
C LYS A 34 7.96 -1.24 0.05
N LYS A 35 8.89 -0.95 0.98
CA LYS A 35 8.55 -0.74 2.39
C LYS A 35 7.58 0.44 2.58
N SER A 36 7.80 1.55 1.88
CA SER A 36 6.90 2.71 1.95
C SER A 36 5.51 2.39 1.42
N LYS A 37 5.40 1.61 0.34
CA LYS A 37 4.11 1.13 -0.18
C LYS A 37 3.40 0.21 0.82
N ALA A 38 4.11 -0.76 1.41
CA ALA A 38 3.55 -1.61 2.46
C ALA A 38 2.98 -0.80 3.62
N MET A 39 3.76 0.18 4.11
CA MET A 39 3.34 1.04 5.21
C MET A 39 2.15 1.91 4.85
N ALA A 40 2.09 2.43 3.61
CA ALA A 40 0.93 3.18 3.13
C ALA A 40 -0.34 2.31 3.13
N ASP A 41 -0.22 1.03 2.79
CA ASP A 41 -1.34 0.09 2.80
C ASP A 41 -1.79 -0.29 4.21
N VAL A 42 -0.85 -0.44 5.15
CA VAL A 42 -1.17 -0.61 6.58
C VAL A 42 -1.91 0.61 7.14
N ILE A 43 -1.46 1.82 6.79
CA ILE A 43 -2.16 3.06 7.19
C ILE A 43 -3.55 3.11 6.57
N SER A 44 -3.68 2.76 5.30
CA SER A 44 -4.99 2.70 4.60
C SER A 44 -5.92 1.68 5.26
N ALA A 45 -5.41 0.49 5.58
CA ALA A 45 -6.17 -0.55 6.29
C ALA A 45 -6.63 -0.08 7.67
N LYS A 46 -5.78 0.65 8.41
CA LYS A 46 -6.14 1.26 9.68
C LYS A 46 -7.22 2.33 9.51
N ASN A 47 -7.13 3.18 8.48
CA ASN A 47 -8.16 4.17 8.19
C ASN A 47 -9.51 3.51 7.85
N ILE A 48 -9.51 2.42 7.08
CA ILE A 48 -10.70 1.61 6.82
C ILE A 48 -11.26 1.06 8.14
N ALA A 49 -10.41 0.49 9.00
CA ALA A 49 -10.86 -0.03 10.28
C ALA A 49 -11.47 1.04 11.18
N VAL A 50 -10.90 2.25 11.19
CA VAL A 50 -11.45 3.40 11.93
C VAL A 50 -12.80 3.83 11.35
N ALA A 51 -12.92 3.95 10.02
CA ALA A 51 -14.18 4.29 9.37
C ALA A 51 -15.29 3.25 9.63
N ILE A 52 -14.95 1.97 9.66
CA ILE A 52 -15.90 0.91 10.04
C ILE A 52 -16.31 1.05 11.51
N GLN A 53 -15.37 1.30 12.42
CA GLN A 53 -15.67 1.52 13.83
C GLN A 53 -16.54 2.76 14.05
N GLU A 54 -16.26 3.86 13.36
CA GLU A 54 -17.07 5.08 13.39
C GLU A 54 -18.49 4.81 12.88
N ALA A 55 -18.63 4.11 11.76
CA ALA A 55 -19.94 3.71 11.26
C ALA A 55 -20.71 2.82 12.24
N ILE A 56 -20.02 1.94 12.98
CA ILE A 56 -20.64 1.12 14.03
C ILE A 56 -21.13 1.98 15.20
N LEU A 57 -20.36 2.99 15.59
CA LEU A 57 -20.77 3.96 16.62
C LEU A 57 -21.99 4.78 16.20
N ASP A 58 -22.10 5.09 14.90
CA ASP A 58 -23.27 5.74 14.29
C ASP A 58 -24.47 4.80 14.09
N GLY A 59 -24.39 3.57 14.60
CA GLY A 59 -25.48 2.60 14.59
C GLY A 59 -25.60 1.77 13.31
N LYS A 60 -24.58 1.79 12.44
CA LYS A 60 -24.47 0.78 11.36
C LYS A 60 -23.96 -0.53 11.96
N SER A 61 -24.26 -1.64 11.30
CA SER A 61 -23.70 -2.93 11.68
C SER A 61 -23.03 -3.57 10.47
N ILE A 62 -21.99 -4.32 10.77
CA ILE A 62 -21.40 -5.30 9.86
C ILE A 62 -21.77 -6.69 10.38
N GLU A 63 -22.11 -7.58 9.46
CA GLU A 63 -22.38 -8.96 9.81
C GLU A 63 -21.06 -9.68 10.14
N GLU A 64 -21.13 -10.69 11.01
CA GLU A 64 -19.97 -11.55 11.23
C GLU A 64 -19.67 -12.34 9.95
N THR A 65 -18.40 -12.35 9.55
CA THR A 65 -17.93 -13.02 8.34
C THR A 65 -16.84 -14.00 8.70
N ASN A 66 -17.08 -15.30 8.47
CA ASN A 66 -16.07 -16.35 8.65
C ASN A 66 -15.04 -16.40 7.50
N SER A 67 -15.22 -15.56 6.49
CA SER A 67 -14.39 -15.47 5.29
C SER A 67 -14.10 -14.01 4.94
N TRP A 68 -13.02 -13.80 4.20
CA TRP A 68 -12.67 -12.49 3.66
C TRP A 68 -13.72 -11.99 2.67
N SER A 69 -14.18 -10.76 2.85
CA SER A 69 -15.11 -10.08 1.95
C SER A 69 -14.51 -8.76 1.49
N LYS A 70 -14.71 -8.37 0.24
CA LYS A 70 -14.18 -7.09 -0.27
C LYS A 70 -14.76 -5.94 0.55
N VAL A 71 -13.90 -5.01 0.97
CA VAL A 71 -14.34 -3.85 1.78
C VAL A 71 -15.37 -3.04 0.99
N GLN A 72 -15.25 -2.96 -0.33
CA GLN A 72 -16.19 -2.28 -1.24
C GLN A 72 -17.63 -2.81 -1.17
N ASN A 73 -17.86 -4.02 -0.63
CA ASN A 73 -19.20 -4.56 -0.40
C ASN A 73 -19.93 -3.85 0.76
N ILE A 74 -19.23 -3.07 1.58
CA ILE A 74 -19.80 -2.30 2.67
C ILE A 74 -20.27 -0.94 2.14
N SER A 75 -21.50 -0.89 1.61
CA SER A 75 -22.03 0.28 0.89
C SER A 75 -22.01 1.58 1.69
N PHE A 76 -22.19 1.52 3.01
CA PHE A 76 -22.22 2.72 3.86
C PHE A 76 -20.86 3.40 4.03
N LEU A 77 -19.74 2.71 3.74
CA LEU A 77 -18.40 3.29 3.88
C LEU A 77 -18.10 4.41 2.87
N ASN A 78 -18.88 4.53 1.80
CA ASN A 78 -18.78 5.67 0.88
C ASN A 78 -19.02 7.03 1.58
N ASN A 79 -19.69 7.05 2.74
CA ASN A 79 -19.92 8.27 3.50
C ASN A 79 -18.76 8.62 4.47
N TYR A 80 -17.84 7.67 4.72
CA TYR A 80 -16.75 7.82 5.68
C TYR A 80 -15.37 7.85 5.01
N ILE A 81 -15.26 7.35 3.78
CA ILE A 81 -14.01 7.28 3.04
C ILE A 81 -14.22 7.92 1.66
N GLU A 82 -13.48 8.99 1.39
CA GLU A 82 -13.47 9.60 0.06
C GLU A 82 -12.88 8.65 -0.98
N ASN A 83 -13.47 8.63 -2.18
CA ASN A 83 -13.02 7.76 -3.29
C ASN A 83 -12.96 6.28 -2.92
N PHE A 84 -13.82 5.84 -2.00
CA PHE A 84 -13.82 4.47 -1.49
C PHE A 84 -13.91 3.39 -2.58
N SER A 85 -14.76 3.59 -3.60
CA SER A 85 -14.94 2.61 -4.67
C SER A 85 -13.68 2.38 -5.52
N SER A 86 -12.74 3.33 -5.53
CA SER A 86 -11.46 3.22 -6.25
C SER A 86 -10.27 3.00 -5.31
N LEU A 87 -10.52 2.79 -4.01
CA LEU A 87 -9.48 2.53 -3.02
C LEU A 87 -8.80 1.19 -3.32
N LYS A 88 -7.49 1.25 -3.57
CA LYS A 88 -6.65 0.09 -3.92
C LYS A 88 -5.31 0.16 -3.17
N PRO A 89 -4.74 -0.99 -2.80
CA PRO A 89 -3.40 -1.06 -2.23
C PRO A 89 -2.34 -0.48 -3.17
N LYS A 90 -1.34 0.21 -2.61
CA LYS A 90 -0.21 0.84 -3.28
C LYS A 90 0.92 -0.14 -3.57
N MET A 91 1.06 -1.20 -2.77
CA MET A 91 2.04 -2.26 -2.98
C MET A 91 1.81 -2.94 -4.32
N ASN A 92 0.58 -3.43 -4.52
CA ASN A 92 0.17 -4.14 -5.70
C ASN A 92 -1.21 -3.66 -6.15
N SER A 93 -1.27 -3.07 -7.35
CA SER A 93 -2.50 -2.51 -7.92
C SER A 93 -3.54 -3.56 -8.30
N LEU A 94 -3.15 -4.83 -8.38
CA LEU A 94 -4.07 -5.94 -8.64
C LEU A 94 -4.81 -6.39 -7.37
N TYR A 95 -4.32 -6.00 -6.19
CA TYR A 95 -4.94 -6.36 -4.93
C TYR A 95 -6.15 -5.50 -4.61
N ASP A 96 -6.99 -6.05 -3.74
CA ASP A 96 -8.12 -5.38 -3.14
C ASP A 96 -7.98 -5.37 -1.62
N PHE A 97 -8.65 -4.42 -0.98
CA PHE A 97 -8.84 -4.48 0.47
C PHE A 97 -9.99 -5.42 0.80
N TYR A 98 -9.78 -6.27 1.80
CA TYR A 98 -10.78 -7.18 2.35
C TYR A 98 -10.98 -6.91 3.84
N TYR A 99 -12.18 -7.16 4.32
CA TYR A 99 -12.49 -7.18 5.75
C TYR A 99 -12.91 -8.59 6.17
N LYS A 100 -12.70 -8.87 7.44
CA LYS A 100 -13.24 -10.04 8.12
C LYS A 100 -13.65 -9.63 9.53
N TYR A 101 -14.87 -9.97 9.94
CA TYR A 101 -15.39 -9.63 11.26
C TYR A 101 -15.78 -10.91 12.00
N GLU A 102 -14.96 -11.34 12.95
CA GLU A 102 -15.16 -12.59 13.69
C GLU A 102 -15.03 -12.33 15.18
N GLN A 103 -15.94 -12.87 15.99
CA GLN A 103 -15.85 -12.81 17.45
C GLN A 103 -15.67 -11.37 17.96
N ASN A 104 -16.43 -10.44 17.39
CA ASN A 104 -16.36 -9.02 17.72
C ASN A 104 -14.98 -8.36 17.48
N LYS A 105 -14.17 -8.93 16.58
CA LYS A 105 -12.86 -8.41 16.20
C LYS A 105 -12.79 -8.19 14.69
N LEU A 106 -12.40 -6.97 14.32
CA LEU A 106 -12.24 -6.55 12.93
C LEU A 106 -10.82 -6.80 12.43
N TYR A 107 -10.73 -7.46 11.29
CA TYR A 107 -9.50 -7.65 10.53
C TYR A 107 -9.63 -6.96 9.18
N ILE A 108 -8.60 -6.23 8.79
CA ILE A 108 -8.48 -5.68 7.44
C ILE A 108 -7.24 -6.26 6.79
N GLY A 109 -7.38 -6.75 5.57
CA GLY A 109 -6.32 -7.34 4.80
C GLY A 109 -6.26 -6.77 3.39
N ALA A 110 -5.16 -7.06 2.70
CA ALA A 110 -5.01 -6.77 1.29
C ALA A 110 -4.44 -7.99 0.57
N GLY A 111 -4.93 -8.23 -0.65
CA GLY A 111 -4.50 -9.39 -1.42
C GLY A 111 -5.40 -9.65 -2.61
N ASP A 112 -5.36 -10.88 -3.10
CA ASP A 112 -6.33 -11.41 -4.06
C ASP A 112 -7.38 -12.29 -3.34
N GLU A 113 -8.33 -12.84 -4.08
CA GLU A 113 -9.42 -13.66 -3.51
C GLU A 113 -8.91 -14.96 -2.86
N ASN A 114 -7.71 -15.42 -3.20
CA ASN A 114 -7.12 -16.67 -2.72
C ASN A 114 -6.09 -16.46 -1.60
N SER A 115 -5.45 -15.29 -1.56
CA SER A 115 -4.37 -14.96 -0.64
C SER A 115 -4.52 -13.53 -0.14
N VAL A 116 -5.19 -13.38 0.99
CA VAL A 116 -5.34 -12.12 1.70
C VAL A 116 -4.38 -12.07 2.89
N ILE A 117 -3.57 -11.03 2.95
CA ILE A 117 -2.60 -10.80 4.03
C ILE A 117 -3.20 -9.78 4.99
N THR A 118 -3.15 -10.08 6.28
CA THR A 118 -3.71 -9.20 7.32
C THR A 118 -2.80 -7.98 7.52
N LEU A 119 -3.39 -6.79 7.46
CA LEU A 119 -2.73 -5.49 7.66
C LEU A 119 -3.19 -4.78 8.95
N TYR A 120 -4.37 -5.16 9.47
CA TYR A 120 -4.92 -4.69 10.74
C TYR A 120 -5.61 -5.86 11.45
N PRO A 121 -5.47 -6.02 12.78
CA PRO A 121 -4.86 -5.07 13.73
C PRO A 121 -3.33 -5.11 13.79
N GLU A 122 -2.72 -6.23 13.39
CA GLU A 122 -1.28 -6.40 13.33
C GLU A 122 -0.88 -6.80 11.91
N ALA A 123 0.07 -6.07 11.33
CA ALA A 123 0.42 -6.20 9.93
C ALA A 123 1.54 -7.23 9.74
N ASP A 124 1.32 -8.23 8.89
CA ASP A 124 2.37 -9.15 8.45
C ASP A 124 3.12 -8.56 7.25
N ILE A 125 4.04 -7.64 7.54
CA ILE A 125 4.82 -6.91 6.53
C ILE A 125 5.85 -7.84 5.84
N GLU A 126 6.26 -8.93 6.48
CA GLU A 126 7.27 -9.83 5.91
C GLU A 126 6.72 -10.62 4.71
N ASN A 127 5.45 -11.03 4.81
CA ASN A 127 4.77 -11.76 3.75
C ASN A 127 4.04 -10.84 2.75
N TYR A 128 3.86 -9.56 3.07
CA TYR A 128 3.19 -8.59 2.21
C TYR A 128 4.06 -8.10 1.04
N LYS A 129 3.69 -8.48 -0.20
CA LYS A 129 4.49 -8.21 -1.41
C LYS A 129 3.66 -7.82 -2.62
#